data_AF-A0A8S3Z1G6-F1
#
_entry.id   AF-A0A8S3Z1G6-F1
#
_cell.length_a   1.000
_cell.length_b   1.000
_cell.length_c   1.000
_cell.angle_alpha   90.00
_cell.angle_beta   90.00
_cell.angle_gamma   90.00
#
_symmetry.space_group_name_H-M   'P 1'
#
loop_
_entity.id
_entity.type
_entity.pdbx_description
1 polymer ?
#
loop_
_entity_poly.entity_id
_entity_poly.type
_entity_poly.pdbx_seq_one_letter_code
_entity_poly.pdbx_strand_id
1 'polypeptide(L)'
;SRALRNGSQTMPPKVMTMDDLPPQTVRNYFPESWFFEKKKLPQDGFMEVSLTLPDSITTWSFMAVGISSTRGICVSEPLEQPVRKLFFTDVRLPYKVTRLEEVKVKIAVYNYHSYAAEVIPLRNGDLNMTVDVQSQNERDIVQRQLHVVAEGLLVRKSLKFVLDPEAKHATFRPSRKNKTILHESSTIKNVFDLKNKEQHTTIDLALPTNVIRGTESCRILAFGDLMGDIITHAVVESRNLIDTPLLDAEEVLGDLAPTIHALLSVQALGLMDENLKERGKNFVRNGVTRVTNYRNDDHSFSLTSGFKPSTWLTAFVLKTLCHGSSLAFIDKQLISAGFNWLFHQIKNDGSLKEQDRRIAKHVTEHDLMLSAEVLIAIMECQNYNQVQCPSLCVCSHLSHQTQVSIYLKTNLQRIRDPMVLAKVTYALMLFDPESDTFLQAAHQLNNHKRKNRQGHIYWSKIEETNEAKNIPLWYCQVAHSTAIEATAYALLVFLRHGSTNTDAIADWLVGQRNCNGAFIGAMDTSVAIQALSMYSLQKHYKDLNLHCNITSKVLKEYFYSFKFTEENALLGKSVNNVPIGQVLDVNIKGQGLGQMQVNVEYNIPIDKNKNCQFKVTVNVKKTKVEWSPDIL
;
A
#
# COMPACT_ATOMS: atom_id res chain seq x y z
N SER A 1 -71.00 -45.21 54.20
CA SER A 1 -70.68 -43.77 54.07
C SER A 1 -69.95 -43.55 52.76
N ARG A 2 -70.55 -42.74 51.86
CA ARG A 2 -70.02 -41.93 50.72
C ARG A 2 -68.54 -42.14 50.32
N ALA A 3 -68.11 -42.20 49.04
CA ALA A 3 -68.48 -41.43 47.84
C ALA A 3 -67.91 -42.12 46.57
N LEU A 4 -68.68 -42.29 45.49
CA LEU A 4 -68.71 -41.53 44.21
C LEU A 4 -67.57 -41.76 43.19
N ARG A 5 -68.00 -42.22 42.01
CA ARG A 5 -67.33 -42.20 40.71
C ARG A 5 -66.92 -40.78 40.30
N ASN A 6 -65.82 -40.65 39.55
CA ASN A 6 -65.78 -39.90 38.29
C ASN A 6 -64.52 -40.26 37.51
N GLY A 7 -64.69 -40.56 36.22
CA GLY A 7 -63.60 -40.79 35.29
C GLY A 7 -62.94 -39.47 34.86
N SER A 8 -61.66 -39.55 34.53
CA SER A 8 -61.01 -38.58 33.64
C SER A 8 -60.39 -39.35 32.47
N GLN A 9 -60.79 -38.93 31.28
CA GLN A 9 -60.29 -39.39 30.00
C GLN A 9 -58.79 -39.08 29.89
N THR A 10 -57.98 -40.08 29.57
CA THR A 10 -56.63 -39.84 29.05
C THR A 10 -56.77 -39.23 27.66
N MET A 11 -56.47 -37.93 27.52
CA MET A 11 -56.32 -37.31 26.21
C MET A 11 -55.17 -38.00 25.45
N PRO A 12 -55.29 -38.24 24.14
CA PRO A 12 -54.15 -38.68 23.34
C PRO A 12 -53.09 -37.58 23.31
N PRO A 13 -51.80 -37.92 23.13
CA PRO A 13 -50.74 -36.92 22.97
C PRO A 13 -51.09 -35.99 21.80
N LYS A 14 -51.07 -34.69 22.07
CA LYS A 14 -51.31 -33.65 21.07
C LYS A 14 -50.23 -33.77 20.00
N VAL A 15 -50.61 -34.14 18.78
CA VAL A 15 -49.71 -34.07 17.62
C VAL A 15 -49.45 -32.59 17.37
N MET A 16 -48.23 -32.13 17.63
CA MET A 16 -47.80 -30.77 17.28
C MET A 16 -47.90 -30.62 15.77
N THR A 17 -48.63 -29.60 15.33
CA THR A 17 -48.72 -29.22 13.92
C THR A 17 -47.61 -28.22 13.56
N MET A 18 -47.31 -28.07 12.27
CA MET A 18 -46.18 -27.25 11.76
C MET A 18 -46.21 -25.78 12.22
N ASP A 19 -47.37 -25.29 12.67
CA ASP A 19 -47.60 -23.93 13.18
C ASP A 19 -47.31 -23.78 14.70
N ASP A 20 -47.00 -24.88 15.41
CA ASP A 20 -46.70 -24.87 16.86
C ASP A 20 -45.20 -24.68 17.18
N LEU A 21 -44.32 -24.60 16.17
CA LEU A 21 -42.88 -24.33 16.35
C LEU A 21 -42.62 -22.82 16.48
N PRO A 22 -41.78 -22.37 17.43
CA PRO A 22 -41.44 -20.95 17.55
C PRO A 22 -40.79 -20.45 16.25
N PRO A 23 -41.05 -19.20 15.83
CA PRO A 23 -40.42 -18.63 14.64
C PRO A 23 -38.90 -18.65 14.81
N GLN A 24 -38.24 -19.55 14.09
CA GLN A 24 -36.80 -19.70 14.18
C GLN A 24 -36.11 -18.65 13.31
N THR A 25 -35.15 -17.97 13.93
CA THR A 25 -34.35 -16.91 13.31
C THR A 25 -33.20 -17.49 12.48
N VAL A 26 -32.92 -16.88 11.33
CA VAL A 26 -31.80 -17.25 10.46
C VAL A 26 -30.50 -16.81 11.12
N ARG A 27 -29.55 -17.74 11.32
CA ARG A 27 -28.25 -17.44 11.94
C ARG A 27 -27.29 -16.85 10.91
N ASN A 28 -26.80 -15.64 11.15
CA ASN A 28 -25.91 -14.92 10.23
C ASN A 28 -24.78 -14.12 10.91
N TYR A 29 -24.81 -13.92 12.23
CA TYR A 29 -23.84 -13.09 12.94
C TYR A 29 -22.86 -13.92 13.80
N PHE A 30 -21.61 -14.04 13.34
CA PHE A 30 -20.57 -14.89 13.94
C PHE A 30 -19.24 -14.13 14.16
N PRO A 31 -19.19 -13.15 15.09
CA PRO A 31 -17.97 -12.38 15.36
C PRO A 31 -16.95 -13.20 16.18
N GLU A 32 -15.67 -12.81 16.12
CA GLU A 32 -14.63 -13.31 17.05
C GLU A 32 -14.68 -12.61 18.42
N SER A 33 -15.02 -11.32 18.44
CA SER A 33 -15.20 -10.52 19.65
C SER A 33 -16.29 -9.47 19.42
N TRP A 34 -17.09 -9.18 20.45
CA TRP A 34 -18.18 -8.21 20.39
C TRP A 34 -18.40 -7.59 21.78
N PHE A 35 -19.12 -6.46 21.85
CA PHE A 35 -19.36 -5.71 23.08
C PHE A 35 -18.09 -5.11 23.75
N PHE A 36 -17.24 -4.45 22.97
CA PHE A 36 -16.06 -3.71 23.46
C PHE A 36 -16.38 -2.21 23.60
N GLU A 37 -17.07 -1.82 24.68
CA GLU A 37 -17.54 -0.45 24.88
C GLU A 37 -17.17 0.12 26.26
N LYS A 38 -16.97 1.45 26.33
CA LYS A 38 -16.84 2.18 27.59
C LYS A 38 -18.21 2.71 28.02
N LYS A 39 -18.63 2.39 29.25
CA LYS A 39 -19.83 2.96 29.88
C LYS A 39 -19.45 3.79 31.10
N LYS A 40 -20.13 4.92 31.31
CA LYS A 40 -20.00 5.72 32.54
C LYS A 40 -21.11 5.31 33.49
N LEU A 41 -20.76 4.72 34.62
CA LEU A 41 -21.73 4.31 35.63
C LEU A 41 -22.39 5.55 36.28
N PRO A 42 -23.68 5.46 36.66
CA PRO A 42 -24.35 6.52 37.42
C PRO A 42 -23.81 6.59 38.85
N GLN A 43 -24.26 7.58 39.63
CA GLN A 43 -23.73 7.84 40.98
C GLN A 43 -23.98 6.69 41.97
N ASP A 44 -25.01 5.88 41.73
CA ASP A 44 -25.35 4.66 42.47
C ASP A 44 -24.44 3.47 42.12
N GLY A 45 -23.63 3.58 41.06
CA GLY A 45 -22.69 2.56 40.63
C GLY A 45 -23.33 1.37 39.91
N PHE A 46 -24.63 1.41 39.59
CA PHE A 46 -25.33 0.30 38.95
C PHE A 46 -25.78 0.67 37.53
N MET A 47 -25.57 -0.24 36.58
CA MET A 47 -26.05 -0.09 35.20
C MET A 47 -26.44 -1.46 34.66
N GLU A 48 -27.66 -1.55 34.14
CA GLU A 48 -28.14 -2.74 33.44
C GLU A 48 -28.03 -2.53 31.93
N VAL A 49 -27.53 -3.54 31.22
CA VAL A 49 -27.39 -3.52 29.76
C VAL A 49 -27.99 -4.81 29.21
N SER A 50 -29.07 -4.70 28.43
CA SER A 50 -29.65 -5.84 27.73
C SER A 50 -28.90 -6.05 26.40
N LEU A 51 -28.37 -7.25 26.20
CA LEU A 51 -27.60 -7.63 25.02
C LEU A 51 -28.22 -8.87 24.39
N THR A 52 -28.22 -8.92 23.05
CA THR A 52 -28.54 -10.15 22.30
C THR A 52 -27.22 -10.84 21.96
N LEU A 53 -27.04 -12.08 22.43
CA LEU A 53 -25.83 -12.86 22.17
C LEU A 53 -25.76 -13.22 20.67
N PRO A 54 -24.56 -13.20 20.05
CA PRO A 54 -24.38 -13.65 18.68
C PRO A 54 -24.81 -15.09 18.46
N ASP A 55 -25.13 -15.42 17.22
CA ASP A 55 -25.64 -16.73 16.80
C ASP A 55 -24.60 -17.87 16.86
N SER A 56 -23.40 -17.57 17.36
CA SER A 56 -22.27 -18.47 17.46
C SER A 56 -22.40 -19.40 18.67
N ILE A 57 -22.19 -20.70 18.47
CA ILE A 57 -22.30 -21.72 19.51
C ILE A 57 -20.95 -21.82 20.21
N THR A 58 -20.72 -20.88 21.12
CA THR A 58 -19.50 -20.72 21.89
C THR A 58 -19.83 -20.42 23.35
N THR A 59 -18.84 -20.45 24.22
CA THR A 59 -18.94 -19.83 25.54
C THR A 59 -18.36 -18.42 25.43
N TRP A 60 -19.22 -17.41 25.56
CA TRP A 60 -18.78 -16.02 25.64
C TRP A 60 -18.27 -15.72 27.04
N SER A 61 -17.08 -15.12 27.14
CA SER A 61 -16.52 -14.66 28.42
C SER A 61 -16.59 -13.14 28.47
N PHE A 62 -17.42 -12.61 29.36
CA PHE A 62 -17.56 -11.17 29.57
C PHE A 62 -16.68 -10.71 30.72
N MET A 63 -15.76 -9.79 30.44
CA MET A 63 -14.92 -9.17 31.45
C MET A 63 -15.13 -7.66 31.46
N ALA A 64 -15.28 -7.08 32.64
CA ALA A 64 -15.42 -5.64 32.83
C ALA A 64 -14.21 -5.08 33.59
N VAL A 65 -13.74 -3.91 33.19
CA VAL A 65 -12.69 -3.16 33.88
C VAL A 65 -13.27 -1.82 34.32
N GLY A 66 -13.44 -1.65 35.63
CA GLY A 66 -13.94 -0.43 36.26
C GLY A 66 -12.79 0.47 36.71
N ILE A 67 -12.91 1.77 36.48
CA ILE A 67 -11.95 2.79 36.94
C ILE A 67 -12.72 3.87 37.71
N SER A 68 -12.30 4.12 38.95
CA SER A 68 -12.85 5.17 39.82
C SER A 68 -11.74 6.06 40.38
N SER A 69 -11.99 7.37 40.47
CA SER A 69 -11.05 8.33 41.06
C SER A 69 -10.81 8.10 42.55
N THR A 70 -11.75 7.48 43.26
CA THR A 70 -11.67 7.25 44.72
C THR A 70 -11.26 5.83 45.08
N ARG A 71 -11.49 4.84 44.20
CA ARG A 71 -11.27 3.41 44.47
C ARG A 71 -10.26 2.74 43.54
N GLY A 72 -9.67 3.47 42.60
CA GLY A 72 -8.68 2.94 41.66
C GLY A 72 -9.31 2.05 40.58
N ILE A 73 -8.54 1.06 40.12
CA ILE A 73 -8.94 0.10 39.07
C ILE A 73 -9.44 -1.21 39.70
N CYS A 74 -10.50 -1.77 39.15
CA CYS A 74 -11.06 -3.05 39.55
C CYS A 74 -11.40 -3.86 38.29
N VAL A 75 -10.96 -5.12 38.25
CA VAL A 75 -11.26 -6.06 37.16
C VAL A 75 -12.29 -7.05 37.69
N SER A 76 -13.41 -7.21 36.98
CA SER A 76 -14.43 -8.19 37.35
C SER A 76 -13.94 -9.61 37.09
N GLU A 77 -14.48 -10.57 37.81
CA GLU A 77 -14.39 -11.96 37.39
C GLU A 77 -15.09 -12.13 36.02
N PRO A 78 -14.55 -12.98 35.13
CA PRO A 78 -15.16 -13.23 33.84
C PRO A 78 -16.51 -13.94 34.03
N LEU A 79 -17.56 -13.37 33.44
CA LEU A 79 -18.88 -14.01 33.36
C LEU A 79 -18.92 -14.86 32.09
N GLU A 80 -18.93 -16.18 32.26
CA GLU A 80 -19.08 -17.12 31.15
C GLU A 80 -20.55 -17.36 30.84
N GLN A 81 -20.96 -17.00 29.63
CA GLN A 81 -22.30 -17.23 29.12
C GLN A 81 -22.24 -18.21 27.94
N PRO A 82 -22.57 -19.50 28.15
CA PRO A 82 -22.62 -20.47 27.08
C PRO A 82 -23.84 -20.22 26.17
N VAL A 83 -23.60 -20.09 24.86
CA VAL A 83 -24.64 -20.10 23.83
C VAL A 83 -24.67 -21.51 23.25
N ARG A 84 -25.73 -22.24 23.54
CA ARG A 84 -25.89 -23.63 23.11
C ARG A 84 -27.23 -23.82 22.43
N LYS A 85 -27.21 -24.61 21.35
CA LYS A 85 -28.39 -25.16 20.71
C LYS A 85 -28.21 -26.68 20.67
N LEU A 86 -29.26 -27.42 20.99
CA LEU A 86 -29.20 -28.89 21.08
C LEU A 86 -29.07 -29.54 19.69
N PHE A 87 -29.54 -28.85 18.65
CA PHE A 87 -29.40 -29.21 17.24
C PHE A 87 -28.97 -27.99 16.44
N PHE A 88 -27.79 -28.07 15.82
CA PHE A 88 -27.27 -26.97 15.01
C PHE A 88 -26.40 -27.42 13.86
N THR A 89 -26.32 -26.55 12.86
CA THR A 89 -25.51 -26.75 11.67
C THR A 89 -24.30 -25.82 11.70
N ASP A 90 -23.10 -26.35 11.44
CA ASP A 90 -21.89 -25.59 11.16
C ASP A 90 -21.53 -25.75 9.69
N VAL A 91 -21.51 -24.64 8.96
CA VAL A 91 -21.20 -24.61 7.53
C VAL A 91 -19.78 -24.07 7.38
N ARG A 92 -18.86 -24.96 6.98
CA ARG A 92 -17.44 -24.61 6.78
C ARG A 92 -17.18 -24.28 5.32
N LEU A 93 -17.08 -22.99 5.03
CA LEU A 93 -16.71 -22.49 3.71
C LEU A 93 -15.19 -22.38 3.57
N PRO A 94 -14.63 -22.66 2.38
CA PRO A 94 -13.25 -22.30 2.08
C PRO A 94 -13.09 -20.78 2.04
N TYR A 95 -11.85 -20.30 2.18
CA TYR A 95 -11.51 -18.88 2.14
C TYR A 95 -11.98 -18.17 0.85
N LYS A 96 -11.84 -18.84 -0.30
CA LYS A 96 -12.33 -18.37 -1.61
C LYS A 96 -12.60 -19.56 -2.53
N VAL A 97 -13.48 -19.38 -3.50
CA VAL A 97 -13.77 -20.36 -4.56
C VAL A 97 -13.66 -19.70 -5.93
N THR A 98 -13.08 -20.39 -6.91
CA THR A 98 -13.04 -19.88 -8.28
C THR A 98 -14.37 -20.15 -8.98
N ARG A 99 -14.87 -19.19 -9.76
CA ARG A 99 -16.09 -19.34 -10.57
C ARG A 99 -15.99 -20.62 -11.42
N LEU A 100 -17.09 -21.37 -11.52
CA LEU A 100 -17.21 -22.66 -12.23
C LEU A 100 -16.45 -23.84 -11.62
N GLU A 101 -15.70 -23.67 -10.52
CA GLU A 101 -15.15 -24.82 -9.79
C GLU A 101 -16.23 -25.52 -8.96
N GLU A 102 -16.25 -26.85 -9.02
CA GLU A 102 -17.07 -27.67 -8.14
C GLU A 102 -16.39 -27.79 -6.77
N VAL A 103 -17.04 -27.26 -5.73
CA VAL A 103 -16.51 -27.31 -4.36
C VAL A 103 -17.46 -28.07 -3.44
N LYS A 104 -16.88 -29.00 -2.68
CA LYS A 104 -17.59 -29.75 -1.64
C LYS A 104 -17.56 -28.96 -0.34
N VAL A 105 -18.70 -28.35 0.01
CA VAL A 105 -18.86 -27.65 1.29
C VAL A 105 -19.16 -28.68 2.37
N LYS A 106 -18.37 -28.66 3.45
CA LYS A 106 -18.58 -29.55 4.60
C LYS A 106 -19.61 -28.91 5.53
N ILE A 107 -20.70 -29.63 5.77
CA ILE A 107 -21.78 -29.22 6.66
C ILE A 107 -21.78 -30.20 7.84
N ALA A 108 -21.32 -29.72 8.99
CA ALA A 108 -21.36 -30.50 10.22
C ALA A 108 -22.69 -30.23 10.91
N VAL A 109 -23.58 -31.24 10.95
CA VAL A 109 -24.80 -31.17 11.74
C VAL A 109 -24.50 -31.80 13.09
N TYR A 110 -24.52 -30.99 14.13
CA TYR A 110 -24.27 -31.46 15.48
C TYR A 110 -25.55 -32.10 16.02
N ASN A 111 -25.75 -33.35 15.57
CA ASN A 111 -26.69 -34.37 16.01
C ASN A 111 -26.09 -35.76 15.66
N TYR A 112 -24.78 -35.92 15.92
CA TYR A 112 -23.94 -37.10 15.63
C TYR A 112 -23.82 -37.58 14.15
N HIS A 113 -24.23 -36.83 13.12
CA HIS A 113 -24.04 -37.20 11.69
C HIS A 113 -23.47 -36.06 10.83
N SER A 114 -22.70 -36.39 9.78
CA SER A 114 -22.07 -35.41 8.87
C SER A 114 -22.64 -35.50 7.45
N TYR A 115 -22.88 -34.34 6.81
CA TYR A 115 -23.44 -34.25 5.46
C TYR A 115 -22.54 -33.38 4.55
N ALA A 116 -22.66 -33.56 3.23
CA ALA A 116 -21.93 -32.78 2.22
C ALA A 116 -22.89 -32.27 1.14
N ALA A 117 -22.64 -31.07 0.64
CA ALA A 117 -23.38 -30.48 -0.47
C ALA A 117 -22.42 -30.04 -1.59
N GLU A 118 -22.84 -30.26 -2.83
CA GLU A 118 -22.13 -29.83 -4.04
C GLU A 118 -22.65 -28.46 -4.48
N VAL A 119 -21.74 -27.51 -4.68
CA VAL A 119 -22.08 -26.11 -4.96
C VAL A 119 -21.25 -25.64 -6.14
N ILE A 120 -21.92 -25.10 -7.16
CA ILE A 120 -21.28 -24.54 -8.35
C ILE A 120 -21.61 -23.05 -8.40
N PRO A 121 -20.62 -22.15 -8.18
CA PRO A 121 -20.86 -20.72 -8.23
C PRO A 121 -20.95 -20.22 -9.68
N LEU A 122 -22.07 -19.59 -10.02
CA LEU A 122 -22.36 -19.09 -11.38
C LEU A 122 -22.02 -17.60 -11.58
N ARG A 123 -21.76 -16.85 -10.49
CA ARG A 123 -21.47 -15.40 -10.51
C ARG A 123 -20.33 -15.06 -9.56
N ASN A 124 -19.58 -14.02 -9.91
CA ASN A 124 -18.50 -13.48 -9.06
C ASN A 124 -19.08 -12.62 -7.93
N GLY A 125 -18.31 -12.46 -6.87
CA GLY A 125 -18.68 -11.66 -5.71
C GLY A 125 -19.20 -12.50 -4.55
N ASP A 126 -19.80 -11.82 -3.58
CA ASP A 126 -20.25 -12.47 -2.36
C ASP A 126 -21.63 -13.10 -2.54
N LEU A 127 -21.68 -14.42 -2.52
CA LEU A 127 -22.92 -15.18 -2.67
C LEU A 127 -23.43 -15.63 -1.30
N ASN A 128 -24.67 -15.25 -0.98
CA ASN A 128 -25.35 -15.73 0.22
C ASN A 128 -25.82 -17.17 0.00
N MET A 129 -25.21 -18.09 0.74
CA MET A 129 -25.63 -19.47 0.83
C MET A 129 -26.47 -19.66 2.08
N THR A 130 -27.70 -20.15 1.89
CA THR A 130 -28.57 -20.55 3.00
C THR A 130 -28.62 -22.07 3.05
N VAL A 131 -28.21 -22.62 4.19
CA VAL A 131 -28.31 -24.05 4.49
C VAL A 131 -29.45 -24.22 5.48
N ASP A 132 -30.47 -24.96 5.06
CA ASP A 132 -31.65 -25.28 5.84
C ASP A 132 -31.65 -26.77 6.17
N VAL A 133 -31.42 -27.11 7.43
CA VAL A 133 -31.37 -28.49 7.90
C VAL A 133 -32.58 -28.74 8.77
N GLN A 134 -33.37 -29.75 8.39
CA GLN A 134 -34.57 -30.15 9.10
C GLN A 134 -34.46 -31.61 9.58
N SER A 135 -34.78 -31.80 10.85
CA SER A 135 -35.02 -33.08 11.53
C SER A 135 -36.52 -33.20 11.87
N GLN A 136 -36.97 -34.35 12.37
CA GLN A 136 -38.39 -34.63 12.64
C GLN A 136 -39.07 -33.56 13.52
N ASN A 137 -38.36 -33.00 14.51
CA ASN A 137 -38.88 -31.99 15.44
C ASN A 137 -38.03 -30.71 15.53
N GLU A 138 -36.93 -30.60 14.78
CA GLU A 138 -35.94 -29.53 14.93
C GLU A 138 -35.48 -29.03 13.56
N ARG A 139 -35.29 -27.72 13.42
CA ARG A 139 -34.77 -27.09 12.20
C ARG A 139 -33.64 -26.13 12.58
N ASP A 140 -32.71 -25.91 11.67
CA ASP A 140 -31.69 -24.88 11.79
C ASP A 140 -31.37 -24.31 10.42
N ILE A 141 -31.46 -22.98 10.31
CA ILE A 141 -31.18 -22.26 9.07
C ILE A 141 -29.94 -21.40 9.30
N VAL A 142 -28.89 -21.67 8.54
CA VAL A 142 -27.61 -20.96 8.60
C VAL A 142 -27.36 -20.26 7.28
N GLN A 143 -27.10 -18.96 7.35
CA GLN A 143 -26.68 -18.20 6.19
C GLN A 143 -25.19 -17.88 6.30
N ARG A 144 -24.41 -18.26 5.28
CA ARG A 144 -23.00 -17.92 5.15
C ARG A 144 -22.75 -17.23 3.82
N GLN A 145 -21.77 -16.33 3.81
CA GLN A 145 -21.37 -15.60 2.62
C GLN A 145 -20.15 -16.29 1.99
N LEU A 146 -20.30 -16.81 0.78
CA LEU A 146 -19.24 -17.44 0.01
C LEU A 146 -18.60 -16.41 -0.91
N HIS A 147 -17.30 -16.18 -0.74
CA HIS A 147 -16.55 -15.26 -1.59
C HIS A 147 -16.09 -15.98 -2.88
N VAL A 148 -16.68 -15.60 -4.01
CA VAL A 148 -16.38 -16.19 -5.34
C VAL A 148 -15.49 -15.25 -6.14
N VAL A 149 -14.32 -15.75 -6.54
CA VAL A 149 -13.36 -15.04 -7.40
C VAL A 149 -13.45 -15.55 -8.83
N ALA A 150 -13.19 -14.66 -9.79
CA ALA A 150 -13.14 -15.04 -11.20
C ALA A 150 -11.96 -15.98 -11.51
N GLU A 151 -12.12 -16.80 -12.55
CA GLU A 151 -11.06 -17.68 -13.06
C GLU A 151 -9.91 -16.91 -13.71
N GLY A 152 -8.73 -17.52 -13.78
CA GLY A 152 -7.55 -16.92 -14.42
C GLY A 152 -6.68 -16.07 -13.49
N LEU A 153 -5.66 -15.44 -14.07
CA LEU A 153 -4.74 -14.55 -13.35
C LEU A 153 -5.30 -13.13 -13.35
N LEU A 154 -5.48 -12.56 -12.16
CA LEU A 154 -5.84 -11.15 -11.99
C LEU A 154 -4.70 -10.26 -12.50
N VAL A 155 -5.05 -9.37 -13.41
CA VAL A 155 -4.15 -8.36 -13.95
C VAL A 155 -4.69 -7.00 -13.53
N ARG A 156 -3.91 -6.29 -12.70
CA ARG A 156 -4.15 -4.90 -12.34
C ARG A 156 -3.33 -4.00 -13.26
N LYS A 157 -3.98 -3.01 -13.87
CA LYS A 157 -3.35 -1.95 -14.65
C LYS A 157 -3.83 -0.62 -14.14
N SER A 158 -2.97 0.38 -14.23
CA SER A 158 -3.28 1.68 -13.69
C SER A 158 -2.59 2.75 -14.51
N LEU A 159 -3.39 3.63 -15.11
CA LEU A 159 -2.97 4.77 -15.92
C LEU A 159 -2.91 5.99 -15.02
N LYS A 160 -1.81 6.75 -15.04
CA LYS A 160 -1.65 7.97 -14.27
C LYS A 160 -1.25 9.11 -15.17
N PHE A 161 -1.76 10.28 -14.86
CA PHE A 161 -1.34 11.51 -15.52
C PHE A 161 -1.57 12.70 -14.58
N VAL A 162 -0.77 13.74 -14.81
CA VAL A 162 -0.84 14.99 -14.06
C VAL A 162 -2.01 15.84 -14.56
N LEU A 163 -2.68 16.51 -13.63
CA LEU A 163 -3.69 17.53 -13.87
C LEU A 163 -3.01 18.90 -13.79
N ASP A 164 -2.74 19.52 -14.93
CA ASP A 164 -2.11 20.84 -15.05
C ASP A 164 -2.76 21.61 -16.22
N PRO A 165 -3.96 22.17 -16.02
CA PRO A 165 -4.70 22.89 -17.07
C PRO A 165 -3.95 24.11 -17.63
N GLU A 166 -2.98 24.66 -16.91
CA GLU A 166 -2.16 25.79 -17.37
C GLU A 166 -0.92 25.34 -18.16
N ALA A 167 -0.64 24.03 -18.21
CA ALA A 167 0.54 23.43 -18.81
C ALA A 167 1.86 24.08 -18.34
N LYS A 168 1.90 24.63 -17.12
CA LYS A 168 3.08 25.28 -16.53
C LYS A 168 4.22 24.28 -16.36
N HIS A 169 3.86 23.05 -16.04
CA HIS A 169 4.72 21.90 -15.76
C HIS A 169 4.64 20.83 -16.86
N ALA A 170 4.06 21.16 -18.02
CA ALA A 170 4.01 20.22 -19.14
C ALA A 170 5.41 19.96 -19.73
N THR A 171 5.68 18.68 -19.96
CA THR A 171 6.92 18.11 -20.53
C THR A 171 7.27 18.65 -21.92
N PHE A 172 6.26 18.95 -22.74
CA PHE A 172 6.44 19.32 -24.15
C PHE A 172 6.04 20.78 -24.41
N ARG A 173 7.01 21.68 -24.60
CA ARG A 173 6.78 23.06 -25.07
C ARG A 173 7.16 23.19 -26.55
N PRO A 174 6.20 23.25 -27.49
CA PRO A 174 6.52 23.60 -28.87
C PRO A 174 6.77 25.11 -29.03
N SER A 175 7.64 25.44 -29.99
CA SER A 175 8.03 26.80 -30.32
C SER A 175 6.85 27.66 -30.80
N ARG A 176 6.81 28.89 -30.26
CA ARG A 176 5.92 30.04 -30.52
C ARG A 176 5.01 29.92 -31.75
N LYS A 177 3.72 29.64 -31.51
CA LYS A 177 2.50 30.22 -32.16
C LYS A 177 1.29 29.39 -31.69
N ASN A 178 0.30 30.03 -31.06
CA ASN A 178 -1.07 29.54 -30.73
C ASN A 178 -1.36 28.08 -31.14
N LYS A 179 -0.82 27.09 -30.43
CA LYS A 179 -0.98 25.67 -30.77
C LYS A 179 -1.39 24.89 -29.55
N THR A 180 -2.46 24.13 -29.71
CA THR A 180 -2.81 22.98 -28.89
C THR A 180 -1.59 22.08 -28.74
N ILE A 181 -1.19 21.80 -27.49
CA ILE A 181 -0.06 20.92 -27.19
C ILE A 181 -0.59 19.50 -27.19
N LEU A 182 -0.17 18.66 -28.13
CA LEU A 182 -0.53 17.25 -28.21
C LEU A 182 0.58 16.41 -27.55
N HIS A 183 0.25 15.74 -26.47
CA HIS A 183 1.09 14.70 -25.87
C HIS A 183 0.46 13.34 -26.21
N GLU A 184 1.05 12.62 -27.17
CA GLU A 184 0.55 11.31 -27.59
C GLU A 184 1.30 10.18 -26.89
N SER A 185 0.60 9.49 -25.99
CA SER A 185 0.84 8.06 -25.74
C SER A 185 -0.24 7.26 -26.50
N SER A 186 -0.02 5.97 -26.77
CA SER A 186 -1.02 5.18 -27.50
C SER A 186 -2.35 5.05 -26.74
N THR A 187 -2.33 5.25 -25.42
CA THR A 187 -3.47 5.06 -24.52
C THR A 187 -4.02 6.38 -23.95
N ILE A 188 -3.16 7.35 -23.68
CA ILE A 188 -3.53 8.68 -23.15
C ILE A 188 -3.06 9.76 -24.13
N LYS A 189 -3.99 10.60 -24.58
CA LYS A 189 -3.65 11.81 -25.32
C LYS A 189 -4.03 13.03 -24.51
N ASN A 190 -3.04 13.87 -24.18
CA ASN A 190 -3.30 15.16 -23.52
C ASN A 190 -3.23 16.28 -24.55
N VAL A 191 -4.24 17.14 -24.54
CA VAL A 191 -4.37 18.32 -25.39
C VAL A 191 -4.57 19.55 -24.52
N PHE A 192 -3.64 20.50 -24.57
CA PHE A 192 -3.72 21.71 -23.75
C PHE A 192 -4.19 22.91 -24.58
N ASP A 193 -5.24 23.60 -24.11
CA ASP A 193 -5.68 24.91 -24.59
C ASP A 193 -5.24 26.00 -23.59
N LEU A 194 -4.08 26.57 -23.88
CA LEU A 194 -3.46 27.60 -23.04
C LEU A 194 -4.29 28.89 -22.93
N LYS A 195 -5.18 29.17 -23.90
CA LYS A 195 -5.99 30.40 -23.88
C LYS A 195 -7.10 30.28 -22.85
N ASN A 196 -7.74 29.12 -22.79
CA ASN A 196 -8.86 28.86 -21.89
C ASN A 196 -8.43 28.22 -20.56
N LYS A 197 -7.13 27.95 -20.38
CA LYS A 197 -6.59 27.17 -19.24
C LYS A 197 -7.32 25.84 -19.10
N GLU A 198 -7.36 25.09 -20.20
CA GLU A 198 -8.01 23.79 -20.26
C GLU A 198 -7.03 22.70 -20.69
N GLN A 199 -7.14 21.54 -20.04
CA GLN A 199 -6.48 20.31 -20.44
C GLN A 199 -7.56 19.30 -20.81
N HIS A 200 -7.47 18.76 -22.02
CA HIS A 200 -8.34 17.72 -22.55
C HIS A 200 -7.55 16.42 -22.64
N THR A 201 -7.88 15.46 -21.80
CA THR A 201 -7.23 14.15 -21.73
C THR A 201 -8.17 13.08 -22.25
N THR A 202 -7.80 12.43 -23.37
CA THR A 202 -8.55 11.29 -23.92
C THR A 202 -7.86 9.99 -23.55
N ILE A 203 -8.62 9.04 -23.01
CA ILE A 203 -8.11 7.76 -22.47
C ILE A 203 -8.78 6.61 -23.22
N ASP A 204 -7.98 5.77 -23.86
CA ASP A 204 -8.45 4.55 -24.51
C ASP A 204 -8.41 3.36 -23.53
N LEU A 205 -9.58 2.85 -23.14
CA LEU A 205 -9.73 1.69 -22.26
C LEU A 205 -9.96 0.38 -23.02
N ALA A 206 -9.39 0.25 -24.23
CA ALA A 206 -9.40 -1.00 -24.98
C ALA A 206 -8.71 -2.13 -24.20
N LEU A 207 -9.43 -3.25 -24.05
CA LEU A 207 -8.93 -4.44 -23.37
C LEU A 207 -8.17 -5.38 -24.33
N PRO A 208 -7.21 -6.18 -23.81
CA PRO A 208 -6.65 -7.32 -24.51
C PRO A 208 -7.68 -8.25 -25.17
N THR A 209 -7.29 -8.92 -26.24
CA THR A 209 -8.12 -9.97 -26.88
C THR A 209 -8.26 -11.23 -26.03
N ASN A 210 -7.32 -11.49 -25.12
CA ASN A 210 -7.30 -12.67 -24.25
C ASN A 210 -7.95 -12.44 -22.87
N VAL A 211 -8.74 -11.38 -22.67
CA VAL A 211 -9.46 -11.16 -21.41
C VAL A 211 -10.60 -12.16 -21.24
N ILE A 212 -10.74 -12.68 -20.01
CA ILE A 212 -11.92 -13.43 -19.60
C ILE A 212 -13.06 -12.44 -19.38
N ARG A 213 -14.07 -12.49 -20.24
CA ARG A 213 -15.20 -11.54 -20.22
C ARG A 213 -15.99 -11.61 -18.91
N GLY A 214 -16.43 -10.45 -18.42
CA GLY A 214 -17.15 -10.29 -17.16
C GLY A 214 -16.25 -10.25 -15.92
N THR A 215 -14.93 -10.13 -16.10
CA THR A 215 -13.95 -9.97 -15.01
C THR A 215 -13.40 -8.55 -14.95
N GLU A 216 -13.70 -7.75 -15.97
CA GLU A 216 -13.25 -6.38 -16.09
C GLU A 216 -13.92 -5.45 -15.07
N SER A 217 -13.12 -4.64 -14.40
CA SER A 217 -13.57 -3.60 -13.46
C SER A 217 -12.68 -2.37 -13.63
N CYS A 218 -13.28 -1.17 -13.53
CA CYS A 218 -12.55 0.07 -13.67
C CYS A 218 -12.97 1.08 -12.62
N ARG A 219 -11.97 1.71 -12.01
CA ARG A 219 -12.11 2.73 -10.97
C ARG A 219 -11.24 3.93 -11.32
N ILE A 220 -11.82 5.12 -11.29
CA ILE A 220 -11.08 6.38 -11.40
C ILE A 220 -10.88 6.94 -9.99
N LEU A 221 -9.69 7.46 -9.72
CA LEU A 221 -9.32 8.13 -8.49
C LEU A 221 -8.57 9.42 -8.86
N ALA A 222 -8.93 10.56 -8.25
CA ALA A 222 -8.33 11.85 -8.57
C ALA A 222 -8.07 12.66 -7.31
N PHE A 223 -6.99 13.45 -7.34
CA PHE A 223 -6.48 14.26 -6.24
C PHE A 223 -6.08 15.65 -6.74
N GLY A 224 -6.22 16.65 -5.88
CA GLY A 224 -5.74 18.02 -6.08
C GLY A 224 -4.29 18.24 -5.66
N ASP A 225 -3.55 17.17 -5.39
CA ASP A 225 -2.11 17.16 -5.05
C ASP A 225 -1.48 15.81 -5.48
N LEU A 226 -0.15 15.77 -5.60
CA LEU A 226 0.61 14.60 -6.03
C LEU A 226 0.82 13.52 -4.94
N MET A 227 0.55 13.82 -3.66
CA MET A 227 0.74 12.90 -2.52
C MET A 227 -0.56 12.30 -1.98
N GLY A 228 -1.71 12.75 -2.48
CA GLY A 228 -3.01 12.33 -1.98
C GLY A 228 -3.27 10.81 -2.09
N ASP A 229 -2.71 10.16 -3.11
CA ASP A 229 -2.81 8.71 -3.32
C ASP A 229 -2.08 7.91 -2.23
N ILE A 230 -0.82 8.24 -1.95
CA ILE A 230 -0.03 7.60 -0.90
C ILE A 230 -0.72 7.73 0.46
N ILE A 231 -1.17 8.94 0.79
CA ILE A 231 -1.84 9.21 2.08
C ILE A 231 -3.15 8.44 2.18
N THR A 232 -3.94 8.44 1.11
CA THR A 232 -5.22 7.73 1.10
C THR A 232 -5.01 6.23 1.26
N HIS A 233 -4.11 5.63 0.49
CA HIS A 233 -3.91 4.19 0.55
C HIS A 233 -3.23 3.74 1.86
N ALA A 234 -2.14 4.37 2.27
CA ALA A 234 -1.38 3.94 3.45
C ALA A 234 -2.06 4.34 4.78
N VAL A 235 -2.54 5.58 4.89
CA VAL A 235 -2.98 6.14 6.19
C VAL A 235 -4.50 6.07 6.37
N VAL A 236 -5.27 6.33 5.29
CA VAL A 236 -6.74 6.35 5.38
C VAL A 236 -7.32 4.95 5.22
N GLU A 237 -6.90 4.21 4.20
CA GLU A 237 -7.38 2.86 3.89
C GLU A 237 -6.57 1.75 4.58
N SER A 238 -5.43 2.08 5.21
CA SER A 238 -4.52 1.12 5.85
C SER A 238 -4.10 -0.04 4.93
N ARG A 239 -3.90 0.26 3.65
CA ARG A 239 -3.44 -0.69 2.63
C ARG A 239 -1.92 -0.62 2.50
N ASN A 240 -1.32 -1.76 2.22
CA ASN A 240 0.09 -1.81 1.83
C ASN A 240 0.26 -1.12 0.47
N LEU A 241 1.32 -0.34 0.34
CA LEU A 241 1.67 0.36 -0.89
C LEU A 241 2.34 -0.59 -1.90
N ILE A 242 3.07 -1.58 -1.40
CA ILE A 242 3.69 -2.63 -2.20
C ILE A 242 2.85 -3.91 -2.06
N ASP A 243 2.46 -4.50 -3.19
CA ASP A 243 1.67 -5.74 -3.26
C ASP A 243 2.52 -7.01 -2.91
N THR A 244 3.41 -6.92 -1.91
CA THR A 244 4.16 -8.06 -1.36
C THR A 244 3.79 -8.29 0.11
N PRO A 245 3.76 -9.55 0.57
CA PRO A 245 3.50 -9.85 1.97
C PRO A 245 4.67 -9.35 2.82
N LEU A 246 4.40 -8.60 3.90
CA LEU A 246 5.41 -8.07 4.81
C LEU A 246 6.13 -9.20 5.58
N LEU A 247 7.18 -9.77 4.99
CA LEU A 247 7.99 -10.87 5.52
C LEU A 247 9.35 -10.38 6.03
N ASP A 248 9.86 -9.28 5.50
CA ASP A 248 11.16 -8.72 5.89
C ASP A 248 11.12 -7.22 6.24
N ALA A 249 12.24 -6.73 6.78
CA ALA A 249 12.38 -5.33 7.18
C ALA A 249 12.31 -4.35 5.99
N GLU A 250 12.74 -4.78 4.81
CA GLU A 250 12.72 -3.93 3.61
C GLU A 250 11.28 -3.64 3.19
N GLU A 251 10.41 -4.64 3.21
CA GLU A 251 8.99 -4.49 2.88
C GLU A 251 8.27 -3.58 3.88
N VAL A 252 8.60 -3.66 5.18
CA VAL A 252 8.08 -2.72 6.19
C VAL A 252 8.50 -1.28 5.87
N LEU A 253 9.73 -1.07 5.43
CA LEU A 253 10.21 0.25 5.00
C LEU A 253 9.54 0.72 3.70
N GLY A 254 9.13 -0.21 2.84
CA GLY A 254 8.39 0.07 1.61
C GLY A 254 7.05 0.78 1.84
N ASP A 255 6.42 0.56 3.00
CA ASP A 255 5.24 1.31 3.41
C ASP A 255 5.61 2.54 4.27
N LEU A 256 6.53 2.35 5.23
CA LEU A 256 6.84 3.37 6.23
C LEU A 256 7.54 4.61 5.64
N ALA A 257 8.60 4.40 4.87
CA ALA A 257 9.45 5.49 4.39
C ALA A 257 8.74 6.43 3.40
N PRO A 258 8.09 5.97 2.31
CA PRO A 258 7.36 6.87 1.42
C PRO A 258 6.20 7.58 2.12
N THR A 259 5.50 6.91 3.03
CA THR A 259 4.40 7.53 3.78
C THR A 259 4.90 8.65 4.68
N ILE A 260 6.05 8.49 5.35
CA ILE A 260 6.69 9.58 6.11
C ILE A 260 6.98 10.76 5.18
N HIS A 261 7.59 10.54 4.01
CA HIS A 261 7.88 11.60 3.05
C HIS A 261 6.64 12.33 2.54
N ALA A 262 5.55 11.61 2.29
CA ALA A 262 4.27 12.20 1.91
C ALA A 262 3.67 13.04 3.05
N LEU A 263 3.63 12.50 4.27
CA LEU A 263 3.11 13.20 5.45
C LEU A 263 3.91 14.48 5.78
N LEU A 264 5.24 14.42 5.68
CA LEU A 264 6.10 15.60 5.89
C LEU A 264 5.81 16.71 4.89
N SER A 265 5.59 16.36 3.62
CA SER A 265 5.25 17.35 2.59
C SER A 265 3.89 17.99 2.86
N VAL A 266 2.89 17.20 3.23
CA VAL A 266 1.55 17.69 3.56
C VAL A 266 1.55 18.56 4.81
N GLN A 267 2.34 18.20 5.82
CA GLN A 267 2.55 19.02 7.00
C GLN A 267 3.22 20.36 6.64
N ALA A 268 4.24 20.35 5.79
CA ALA A 268 4.93 21.57 5.34
C ALA A 268 4.04 22.47 4.46
N LEU A 269 3.10 21.90 3.71
CA LEU A 269 2.10 22.66 2.94
C LEU A 269 0.95 23.20 3.81
N GLY A 270 0.84 22.79 5.08
CA GLY A 270 -0.28 23.18 5.94
C GLY A 270 -1.61 22.52 5.58
N LEU A 271 -1.58 21.44 4.78
CA LEU A 271 -2.78 20.71 4.32
C LEU A 271 -3.23 19.60 5.29
N MET A 272 -2.55 19.46 6.44
CA MET A 272 -2.79 18.38 7.39
C MET A 272 -3.88 18.77 8.40
N ASP A 273 -5.05 18.13 8.30
CA ASP A 273 -6.09 18.25 9.33
C ASP A 273 -5.72 17.44 10.61
N GLU A 274 -6.41 17.72 11.72
CA GLU A 274 -6.12 17.07 13.01
C GLU A 274 -6.40 15.55 13.00
N ASN A 275 -7.37 15.06 12.21
CA ASN A 275 -7.66 13.63 12.09
C ASN A 275 -6.54 12.91 11.33
N LEU A 276 -6.06 13.48 10.22
CA LEU A 276 -4.95 12.98 9.43
C LEU A 276 -3.65 13.01 10.24
N LYS A 277 -3.45 14.04 11.06
CA LYS A 277 -2.31 14.16 11.98
C LYS A 277 -2.28 13.03 13.02
N GLU A 278 -3.41 12.72 13.66
CA GLU A 278 -3.46 11.61 14.61
C GLU A 278 -3.33 10.24 13.93
N ARG A 279 -3.96 10.04 12.77
CA ARG A 279 -3.78 8.82 11.98
C ARG A 279 -2.34 8.65 11.52
N GLY A 280 -1.71 9.72 11.04
CA GLY A 280 -0.31 9.75 10.63
C GLY A 280 0.64 9.41 11.77
N LYS A 281 0.44 9.98 12.97
CA LYS A 281 1.19 9.63 14.17
C LYS A 281 1.08 8.14 14.52
N ASN A 282 -0.13 7.59 14.49
CA ASN A 282 -0.36 6.18 14.79
C ASN A 282 0.25 5.26 13.73
N PHE A 283 0.16 5.64 12.45
CA PHE A 283 0.81 4.93 11.35
C PHE A 283 2.34 4.87 11.56
N VAL A 284 2.98 6.02 11.83
CA VAL A 284 4.43 6.07 12.08
C VAL A 284 4.81 5.25 13.31
N ARG A 285 4.08 5.36 14.43
CA ARG A 285 4.33 4.54 15.64
C ARG A 285 4.28 3.04 15.33
N ASN A 286 3.24 2.58 14.64
CA ASN A 286 3.08 1.18 14.27
C ASN A 286 4.21 0.71 13.34
N GLY A 287 4.61 1.53 12.36
CA GLY A 287 5.73 1.23 11.48
C GLY A 287 7.07 1.16 12.22
N VAL A 288 7.32 2.08 13.16
CA VAL A 288 8.51 2.06 14.02
C VAL A 288 8.54 0.79 14.85
N THR A 289 7.43 0.40 15.49
CA THR A 289 7.35 -0.86 16.25
C THR A 289 7.63 -2.08 15.36
N ARG A 290 7.08 -2.11 14.15
CA ARG A 290 7.31 -3.21 13.19
C ARG A 290 8.78 -3.31 12.78
N VAL A 291 9.43 -2.19 12.40
CA VAL A 291 10.83 -2.22 11.97
C VAL A 291 11.78 -2.53 13.13
N THR A 292 11.44 -2.16 14.37
CA THR A 292 12.24 -2.50 15.55
C THR A 292 12.29 -4.00 15.85
N ASN A 293 11.36 -4.81 15.36
CA ASN A 293 11.41 -6.27 15.50
C ASN A 293 12.61 -6.91 14.75
N TYR A 294 13.21 -6.16 13.83
CA TYR A 294 14.36 -6.57 13.03
C TYR A 294 15.69 -6.00 13.54
N ARG A 295 15.66 -5.33 14.71
CA ARG A 295 16.85 -4.79 15.38
C ARG A 295 17.59 -5.90 16.11
N ASN A 296 18.91 -5.91 15.98
CA ASN A 296 19.81 -6.81 16.71
C ASN A 296 20.29 -6.19 18.03
N ASP A 297 20.89 -7.02 18.89
CA ASP A 297 21.43 -6.60 20.19
C ASP A 297 22.55 -5.54 20.06
N ASP A 298 23.33 -5.59 18.98
CA ASP A 298 24.38 -4.63 18.64
C ASP A 298 23.86 -3.32 18.02
N HIS A 299 22.54 -3.12 18.04
CA HIS A 299 21.81 -1.95 17.54
C HIS A 299 21.78 -1.79 16.02
N SER A 300 22.26 -2.78 15.27
CA SER A 300 22.09 -2.87 13.82
C SER A 300 20.73 -3.46 13.42
N PHE A 301 20.41 -3.45 12.13
CA PHE A 301 19.19 -4.05 11.59
C PHE A 301 19.53 -5.17 10.59
N SER A 302 18.74 -6.24 10.62
CA SER A 302 18.83 -7.38 9.69
C SER A 302 17.58 -7.44 8.81
N LEU A 303 17.70 -7.93 7.57
CA LEU A 303 16.51 -8.14 6.70
C LEU A 303 15.46 -9.01 7.38
N THR A 304 15.93 -10.08 8.04
CA THR A 304 15.08 -11.01 8.77
C THR A 304 15.63 -11.12 10.18
N SER A 305 14.75 -11.16 11.18
CA SER A 305 15.15 -11.29 12.58
C SER A 305 16.00 -12.54 12.80
N GLY A 306 17.09 -12.42 13.56
CA GLY A 306 18.05 -13.49 13.86
C GLY A 306 19.14 -13.74 12.80
N PHE A 307 19.12 -13.04 11.66
CA PHE A 307 20.16 -13.13 10.65
C PHE A 307 21.29 -12.11 10.86
N LYS A 308 22.36 -12.23 10.06
CA LYS A 308 23.47 -11.27 10.04
C LYS A 308 22.96 -9.86 9.70
N PRO A 309 23.55 -8.82 10.31
CA PRO A 309 23.14 -7.45 10.10
C PRO A 309 23.46 -6.98 8.69
N SER A 310 22.66 -6.04 8.19
CA SER A 310 22.91 -5.37 6.91
C SER A 310 23.28 -3.91 7.14
N THR A 311 24.43 -3.52 6.59
CA THR A 311 24.92 -2.13 6.65
C THR A 311 24.01 -1.21 5.85
N TRP A 312 23.62 -1.62 4.64
CA TRP A 312 22.67 -0.90 3.80
C TRP A 312 21.33 -0.69 4.51
N LEU A 313 20.73 -1.77 5.03
CA LEU A 313 19.41 -1.71 5.67
C LEU A 313 19.47 -0.84 6.93
N THR A 314 20.51 -0.98 7.74
CA THR A 314 20.69 -0.16 8.95
C THR A 314 20.71 1.33 8.60
N ALA A 315 21.42 1.72 7.54
CA ALA A 315 21.41 3.11 7.06
C ALA A 315 20.01 3.55 6.60
N PHE A 316 19.30 2.71 5.84
CA PHE A 316 17.95 3.02 5.35
C PHE A 316 16.93 3.17 6.49
N VAL A 317 16.96 2.28 7.49
CA VAL A 317 16.13 2.38 8.69
C VAL A 317 16.42 3.67 9.44
N LEU A 318 17.68 3.95 9.75
CA LEU A 318 18.05 5.12 10.54
C LEU A 318 17.66 6.43 9.85
N LYS A 319 17.88 6.54 8.53
CA LYS A 319 17.40 7.66 7.71
C LYS A 319 15.89 7.86 7.85
N THR A 320 15.13 6.77 7.71
CA THR A 320 13.66 6.77 7.82
C THR A 320 13.20 7.20 9.20
N LEU A 321 13.83 6.69 10.27
CA LEU A 321 13.53 7.07 11.66
C LEU A 321 13.83 8.54 11.93
N CYS A 322 14.93 9.08 11.40
CA CYS A 322 15.25 10.51 11.55
C CYS A 322 14.17 11.39 10.91
N HIS A 323 13.72 11.07 9.70
CA HIS A 323 12.63 11.80 9.04
C HIS A 323 11.32 11.71 9.83
N GLY A 324 10.97 10.51 10.31
CA GLY A 324 9.76 10.27 11.10
C GLY A 324 9.75 10.95 12.47
N SER A 325 10.89 11.39 13.00
CA SER A 325 11.01 11.98 14.35
C SER A 325 10.26 13.31 14.49
N SER A 326 9.93 13.98 13.38
CA SER A 326 9.12 15.21 13.38
C SER A 326 7.60 14.95 13.38
N LEU A 327 7.18 13.75 13.00
CA LEU A 327 5.77 13.33 12.96
C LEU A 327 5.35 12.63 14.26
N ALA A 328 6.20 11.76 14.79
CA ALA A 328 5.94 10.98 16.01
C ALA A 328 7.19 10.88 16.88
N PHE A 329 7.00 10.59 18.17
CA PHE A 329 8.10 10.34 19.10
C PHE A 329 8.87 9.08 18.68
N ILE A 330 10.17 9.24 18.46
CA ILE A 330 11.14 8.18 18.20
C ILE A 330 12.31 8.40 19.14
N ASP A 331 12.76 7.32 19.79
CA ASP A 331 13.85 7.39 20.75
C ASP A 331 15.17 7.82 20.06
N LYS A 332 15.75 8.93 20.52
CA LYS A 332 17.03 9.43 19.99
C LYS A 332 18.19 8.47 20.27
N GLN A 333 18.12 7.66 21.33
CA GLN A 333 19.15 6.66 21.64
C GLN A 333 19.14 5.50 20.64
N LEU A 334 17.96 5.11 20.15
CA LEU A 334 17.83 4.11 19.08
C LEU A 334 18.58 4.55 17.83
N ILE A 335 18.41 5.82 17.45
CA ILE A 335 19.06 6.41 16.27
C ILE A 335 20.57 6.56 16.51
N SER A 336 20.98 7.11 17.65
CA SER A 336 22.40 7.37 17.95
C SER A 336 23.23 6.09 17.99
N ALA A 337 22.70 5.04 18.64
CA ALA A 337 23.37 3.77 18.77
C ALA A 337 23.55 3.06 17.41
N GLY A 338 22.54 3.15 16.54
CA GLY A 338 22.63 2.60 15.18
C GLY A 338 23.68 3.32 14.32
N PHE A 339 23.76 4.65 14.39
CA PHE A 339 24.82 5.40 13.68
C PHE A 339 26.21 5.09 14.23
N ASN A 340 26.36 4.93 15.54
CA ASN A 340 27.62 4.49 16.14
C ASN A 340 28.05 3.13 15.58
N TRP A 341 27.13 2.18 15.43
CA TRP A 341 27.41 0.90 14.79
C TRP A 341 27.83 1.06 13.30
N LEU A 342 27.16 1.95 12.55
CA LEU A 342 27.51 2.23 11.15
C LEU A 342 28.93 2.78 10.98
N PHE A 343 29.38 3.65 11.88
CA PHE A 343 30.74 4.21 11.81
C PHE A 343 31.83 3.14 11.93
N HIS A 344 31.58 2.06 12.69
CA HIS A 344 32.49 0.92 12.77
C HIS A 344 32.56 0.08 11.48
N GLN A 345 31.66 0.31 10.51
CA GLN A 345 31.68 -0.36 9.21
C GLN A 345 32.52 0.38 8.16
N ILE A 346 33.01 1.59 8.46
CA ILE A 346 33.86 2.38 7.58
C ILE A 346 35.27 1.79 7.61
N LYS A 347 35.79 1.41 6.43
CA LYS A 347 37.15 0.91 6.26
C LYS A 347 38.16 2.06 6.22
N ASN A 348 39.44 1.74 6.32
CA ASN A 348 40.53 2.73 6.26
C ASN A 348 40.54 3.56 4.97
N ASP A 349 40.09 2.99 3.85
CA ASP A 349 39.99 3.69 2.56
C ASP A 349 38.76 4.60 2.42
N GLY A 350 37.87 4.61 3.43
CA GLY A 350 36.60 5.34 3.43
C GLY A 350 35.44 4.58 2.77
N SER A 351 35.67 3.38 2.23
CA SER A 351 34.59 2.52 1.75
C SER A 351 33.85 1.85 2.90
N LEU A 352 32.59 1.48 2.68
CA LEU A 352 31.78 0.77 3.66
C LEU A 352 31.87 -0.75 3.45
N LYS A 353 31.71 -1.51 4.53
CA LYS A 353 31.62 -2.98 4.49
C LYS A 353 30.17 -3.44 4.68
N GLU A 354 29.64 -4.20 3.72
CA GLU A 354 28.38 -4.93 3.90
C GLU A 354 28.63 -6.22 4.70
N GLN A 355 27.86 -6.42 5.76
CA GLN A 355 27.97 -7.56 6.68
C GLN A 355 27.06 -8.72 6.25
N ASP A 356 25.95 -8.44 5.57
CA ASP A 356 25.08 -9.48 5.03
C ASP A 356 25.60 -10.00 3.68
N ARG A 357 26.08 -11.25 3.68
CA ARG A 357 26.62 -11.93 2.49
C ARG A 357 25.59 -12.09 1.36
N ARG A 358 24.29 -12.04 1.65
CA ARG A 358 23.23 -12.14 0.63
C ARG A 358 23.14 -10.88 -0.23
N ILE A 359 23.46 -9.74 0.37
CA ILE A 359 23.41 -8.41 -0.26
C ILE A 359 24.78 -8.01 -0.80
N ALA A 360 25.84 -8.38 -0.07
CA ALA A 360 27.21 -8.01 -0.40
C ALA A 360 27.58 -8.47 -1.82
N LYS A 361 27.92 -7.50 -2.68
CA LYS A 361 28.51 -7.77 -4.00
C LYS A 361 29.94 -7.25 -4.02
N HIS A 362 30.89 -8.09 -4.44
CA HIS A 362 32.30 -7.71 -4.55
C HIS A 362 32.58 -6.95 -5.85
N VAL A 363 31.88 -5.81 -6.04
CA VAL A 363 32.00 -4.94 -7.22
C VAL A 363 32.22 -3.52 -6.73
N THR A 364 33.19 -2.79 -7.30
CA THR A 364 33.53 -1.42 -6.88
C THR A 364 32.33 -0.47 -6.90
N GLU A 365 31.44 -0.60 -7.89
CA GLU A 365 30.21 0.19 -7.96
C GLU A 365 29.24 -0.09 -6.80
N HIS A 366 29.22 -1.32 -6.26
CA HIS A 366 28.41 -1.65 -5.08
C HIS A 366 28.97 -0.99 -3.82
N ASP A 367 30.29 -0.99 -3.63
CA ASP A 367 30.93 -0.28 -2.52
C ASP A 367 30.71 1.24 -2.58
N LEU A 368 30.71 1.82 -3.78
CA LEU A 368 30.38 3.24 -4.00
C LEU A 368 28.91 3.52 -3.68
N MET A 369 28.00 2.66 -4.14
CA MET A 369 26.57 2.79 -3.86
C MET A 369 26.26 2.69 -2.36
N LEU A 370 26.87 1.75 -1.66
CA LEU A 370 26.71 1.57 -0.21
C LEU A 370 27.27 2.77 0.56
N SER A 371 28.48 3.21 0.20
CA SER A 371 29.11 4.39 0.79
C SER A 371 28.25 5.65 0.59
N ALA A 372 27.66 5.81 -0.60
CA ALA A 372 26.74 6.91 -0.88
C ALA A 372 25.44 6.82 -0.06
N GLU A 373 24.83 5.63 0.09
CA GLU A 373 23.63 5.47 0.94
C GLU A 373 23.91 5.85 2.39
N VAL A 374 25.03 5.38 2.96
CA VAL A 374 25.41 5.71 4.34
C VAL A 374 25.65 7.21 4.49
N LEU A 375 26.35 7.84 3.54
CA LEU A 375 26.57 9.29 3.57
C LEU A 375 25.23 10.06 3.47
N ILE A 376 24.32 9.64 2.59
CA ILE A 376 22.98 10.24 2.48
C ILE A 376 22.23 10.12 3.81
N ALA A 377 22.20 8.94 4.42
CA ALA A 377 21.52 8.71 5.69
C ALA A 377 22.06 9.63 6.81
N ILE A 378 23.38 9.82 6.87
CA ILE A 378 24.02 10.71 7.83
C ILE A 378 23.62 12.17 7.55
N MET A 379 23.80 12.65 6.32
CA MET A 379 23.56 14.06 5.97
C MET A 379 22.08 14.46 6.09
N GLU A 380 21.16 13.59 5.67
CA GLU A 380 19.73 13.89 5.78
C GLU A 380 19.27 13.90 7.24
N CYS A 381 19.77 12.98 8.08
CA CYS A 381 19.43 12.97 9.49
C CYS A 381 19.91 14.23 10.24
N GLN A 382 21.07 14.79 9.86
CA GLN A 382 21.57 16.04 10.44
C GLN A 382 20.64 17.24 10.16
N ASN A 383 20.06 17.31 8.97
CA ASN A 383 19.18 18.42 8.59
C ASN A 383 17.87 18.48 9.39
N TYR A 384 17.36 17.34 9.85
CA TYR A 384 16.12 17.28 10.66
C TYR A 384 16.33 17.56 12.15
N ASN A 385 17.55 17.40 12.66
CA ASN A 385 17.89 17.57 14.08
C ASN A 385 18.38 18.97 14.45
N GLN A 386 17.97 20.02 13.72
CA GLN A 386 18.29 21.43 14.07
C GLN A 386 17.85 21.85 15.49
N VAL A 387 17.07 21.03 16.20
CA VAL A 387 16.78 21.18 17.63
C VAL A 387 17.76 20.35 18.47
N GLN A 388 18.84 21.01 18.92
CA GLN A 388 19.76 20.56 19.97
C GLN A 388 20.04 19.05 19.98
N CYS A 389 21.01 18.61 19.19
CA CYS A 389 21.79 17.44 19.58
C CYS A 389 22.71 17.86 20.73
N PRO A 390 22.55 17.33 21.95
CA PRO A 390 23.68 17.26 22.87
C PRO A 390 24.82 16.55 22.15
N SER A 391 26.05 16.83 22.55
CA SER A 391 27.36 16.41 22.01
C SER A 391 27.60 14.91 21.70
N LEU A 392 26.56 14.06 21.69
CA LEU A 392 26.61 12.61 21.58
C LEU A 392 26.00 12.00 20.31
N CYS A 393 25.45 12.79 19.38
CA CYS A 393 24.60 12.22 18.32
C CYS A 393 24.90 12.82 16.92
N VAL A 394 25.59 12.06 16.07
CA VAL A 394 25.81 12.25 14.62
C VAL A 394 26.68 13.45 14.18
N CYS A 395 26.56 14.63 14.80
CA CYS A 395 27.31 15.83 14.40
C CYS A 395 28.76 15.89 14.92
N SER A 396 29.17 14.97 15.80
CA SER A 396 30.53 14.90 16.34
C SER A 396 31.52 14.15 15.44
N HIS A 397 31.05 13.48 14.39
CA HIS A 397 31.84 12.58 13.55
C HIS A 397 32.11 13.14 12.14
N LEU A 398 32.47 14.43 12.04
CA LEU A 398 32.87 15.08 10.78
C LEU A 398 34.01 14.30 10.08
N SER A 399 34.91 13.67 10.85
CA SER A 399 36.02 12.87 10.32
C SER A 399 35.53 11.70 9.45
N HIS A 400 34.55 10.94 9.93
CA HIS A 400 33.98 9.80 9.21
C HIS A 400 33.24 10.25 7.93
N GLN A 401 32.46 11.33 8.01
CA GLN A 401 31.77 11.89 6.85
C GLN A 401 32.76 12.34 5.78
N THR A 402 33.81 13.05 6.20
CA THR A 402 34.87 13.52 5.31
C THR A 402 35.57 12.34 4.65
N GLN A 403 35.90 11.29 5.41
CA GLN A 403 36.55 10.08 4.87
C GLN A 403 35.71 9.39 3.79
N VAL A 404 34.41 9.19 4.02
CA VAL A 404 33.49 8.61 3.03
C VAL A 404 33.35 9.53 1.82
N SER A 405 33.25 10.85 2.03
CA SER A 405 33.17 11.82 0.93
C SER A 405 34.42 11.79 0.04
N ILE A 406 35.61 11.67 0.63
CA ILE A 406 36.88 11.59 -0.11
C ILE A 406 36.92 10.32 -0.97
N TYR A 407 36.46 9.19 -0.42
CA TYR A 407 36.35 7.95 -1.17
C TYR A 407 35.45 8.08 -2.40
N LEU A 408 34.26 8.69 -2.24
CA LEU A 408 33.32 8.94 -3.33
C LEU A 408 33.91 9.89 -4.38
N LYS A 409 34.51 11.01 -3.95
CA LYS A 409 35.15 12.01 -4.83
C LYS A 409 36.28 11.39 -5.66
N THR A 410 37.14 10.58 -5.04
CA THR A 410 38.30 9.95 -5.69
C THR A 410 37.90 8.91 -6.75
N ASN A 411 36.77 8.24 -6.54
CA ASN A 411 36.32 7.14 -7.40
C ASN A 411 35.21 7.53 -8.40
N LEU A 412 34.80 8.81 -8.44
CA LEU A 412 33.70 9.31 -9.29
C LEU A 412 33.86 8.88 -10.77
N GLN A 413 35.07 8.99 -11.32
CA GLN A 413 35.36 8.67 -12.73
C GLN A 413 35.22 7.18 -13.08
N ARG A 414 35.13 6.29 -12.08
CA ARG A 414 34.99 4.84 -12.27
C ARG A 414 33.53 4.41 -12.44
N ILE A 415 32.58 5.31 -12.18
CA ILE A 415 31.14 5.00 -12.19
C ILE A 415 30.63 4.98 -13.63
N ARG A 416 29.98 3.87 -14.00
CA ARG A 416 29.32 3.66 -15.30
C ARG A 416 27.82 3.49 -15.14
N ASP A 417 27.36 2.93 -14.03
CA ASP A 417 25.95 2.72 -13.79
C ASP A 417 25.23 4.06 -13.46
N PRO A 418 24.20 4.46 -14.24
CA PRO A 418 23.48 5.71 -14.01
C PRO A 418 22.86 5.83 -12.61
N MET A 419 22.44 4.71 -12.02
CA MET A 419 21.87 4.69 -10.67
C MET A 419 22.93 5.04 -9.62
N VAL A 420 24.12 4.43 -9.73
CA VAL A 420 25.24 4.72 -8.81
C VAL A 420 25.69 6.17 -8.99
N LEU A 421 25.77 6.67 -10.24
CA LEU A 421 26.12 8.05 -10.52
C LEU A 421 25.12 9.03 -9.89
N ALA A 422 23.82 8.81 -10.07
CA ALA A 422 22.78 9.67 -9.52
C ALA A 422 22.85 9.72 -7.98
N LYS A 423 22.98 8.55 -7.34
CA LYS A 423 23.07 8.42 -5.89
C LYS A 423 24.33 9.07 -5.31
N VAL A 424 25.49 8.86 -5.93
CA VAL A 424 26.75 9.50 -5.52
C VAL A 424 26.67 11.02 -5.72
N THR A 425 26.10 11.49 -6.84
CA THR A 425 25.90 12.93 -7.09
C THR A 425 25.04 13.55 -6.01
N TYR A 426 23.94 12.89 -5.62
CA TYR A 426 23.08 13.35 -4.53
C TYR A 426 23.80 13.37 -3.18
N ALA A 427 24.57 12.32 -2.85
CA ALA A 427 25.35 12.26 -1.61
C ALA A 427 26.38 13.41 -1.53
N LEU A 428 27.09 13.68 -2.63
CA LEU A 428 28.05 14.77 -2.72
C LEU A 428 27.37 16.15 -2.63
N MET A 429 26.20 16.32 -3.24
CA MET A 429 25.40 17.55 -3.12
C MET A 429 25.00 17.84 -1.68
N LEU A 430 24.61 16.80 -0.93
CA LEU A 430 24.23 16.96 0.47
C LEU A 430 25.42 17.33 1.34
N PHE A 431 26.60 16.75 1.07
CA PHE A 431 27.81 16.98 1.86
C PHE A 431 28.45 18.36 1.56
N ASP A 432 28.66 18.68 0.29
CA ASP A 432 29.37 19.87 -0.15
C ASP A 432 28.84 20.33 -1.54
N PRO A 433 27.79 21.16 -1.57
CA PRO A 433 27.11 21.56 -2.81
C PRO A 433 27.94 22.51 -3.69
N GLU A 434 29.01 23.10 -3.17
CA GLU A 434 29.89 24.02 -3.90
C GLU A 434 31.16 23.32 -4.43
N SER A 435 31.34 22.03 -4.15
CA SER A 435 32.51 21.28 -4.57
C SER A 435 32.61 21.16 -6.09
N ASP A 436 33.81 21.40 -6.66
CA ASP A 436 34.10 21.14 -8.08
C ASP A 436 33.75 19.70 -8.48
N THR A 437 34.02 18.74 -7.58
CA THR A 437 33.69 17.33 -7.79
C THR A 437 32.20 17.06 -7.89
N PHE A 438 31.38 17.76 -7.11
CA PHE A 438 29.92 17.69 -7.22
C PHE A 438 29.44 18.29 -8.54
N LEU A 439 29.95 19.47 -8.92
CA LEU A 439 29.61 20.11 -10.20
C LEU A 439 29.97 19.21 -11.39
N GLN A 440 31.13 18.54 -11.34
CA GLN A 440 31.53 17.54 -12.33
C GLN A 440 30.56 16.35 -12.36
N ALA A 441 30.18 15.81 -11.20
CA ALA A 441 29.23 14.70 -11.10
C ALA A 441 27.85 15.09 -11.65
N ALA A 442 27.34 16.28 -11.30
CA ALA A 442 26.06 16.81 -11.78
C ALA A 442 26.07 17.04 -13.30
N HIS A 443 27.18 17.53 -13.85
CA HIS A 443 27.36 17.66 -15.29
C HIS A 443 27.40 16.29 -15.99
N GLN A 444 28.14 15.31 -15.44
CA GLN A 444 28.16 13.94 -15.95
C GLN A 444 26.74 13.33 -15.94
N LEU A 445 26.01 13.50 -14.84
CA LEU A 445 24.63 13.03 -14.69
C LEU A 445 23.71 13.67 -15.74
N ASN A 446 23.81 14.99 -15.95
CA ASN A 446 23.03 15.71 -16.96
C ASN A 446 23.31 15.19 -18.39
N ASN A 447 24.55 14.79 -18.68
CA ASN A 447 24.93 14.25 -19.98
C ASN A 447 24.41 12.82 -20.21
N HIS A 448 24.19 12.05 -19.14
CA HIS A 448 23.65 10.68 -19.22
C HIS A 448 22.12 10.63 -19.27
N LYS A 449 21.44 11.78 -19.31
CA LYS A 449 19.98 11.81 -19.36
C LYS A 449 19.45 11.22 -20.66
N ARG A 450 18.41 10.41 -20.55
CA ARG A 450 17.67 9.88 -21.70
C ARG A 450 16.38 10.67 -21.86
N LYS A 451 15.90 10.73 -23.11
CA LYS A 451 14.60 11.32 -23.44
C LYS A 451 13.76 10.33 -24.23
N ASN A 452 12.53 10.10 -23.79
CA ASN A 452 11.60 9.30 -24.57
C ASN A 452 10.91 10.17 -25.66
N ARG A 453 10.07 9.54 -26.50
CA ARG A 453 9.32 10.25 -27.56
C ARG A 453 8.35 11.31 -27.01
N GLN A 454 7.96 11.18 -25.75
CA GLN A 454 7.05 12.09 -25.04
C GLN A 454 7.76 13.33 -24.47
N GLY A 455 9.09 13.37 -24.49
CA GLY A 455 9.89 14.46 -23.92
C GLY A 455 10.18 14.31 -22.43
N HIS A 456 9.74 13.21 -21.80
CA HIS A 456 10.14 12.84 -20.45
C HIS A 456 11.64 12.62 -20.37
N ILE A 457 12.21 12.97 -19.21
CA ILE A 457 13.63 12.81 -18.93
C ILE A 457 13.80 11.75 -17.84
N TYR A 458 14.66 10.76 -18.09
CA TYR A 458 14.90 9.65 -17.18
C TYR A 458 16.33 9.11 -17.30
N TRP A 459 16.75 8.32 -16.32
CA TRP A 459 18.07 7.67 -16.27
C TRP A 459 17.90 6.16 -16.14
N SER A 460 18.46 5.42 -17.11
CA SER A 460 18.43 3.96 -17.11
C SER A 460 19.66 3.39 -17.81
N LYS A 461 20.12 2.25 -17.30
CA LYS A 461 21.16 1.42 -17.91
C LYS A 461 20.66 0.75 -19.19
N ILE A 462 19.42 0.27 -19.16
CA ILE A 462 18.77 -0.44 -20.27
C ILE A 462 17.91 0.58 -21.02
N GLU A 463 18.06 0.64 -22.34
CA GLU A 463 17.14 1.41 -23.18
C GLU A 463 15.75 0.80 -23.09
N GLU A 464 14.77 1.61 -22.67
CA GLU A 464 13.36 1.29 -22.81
C GLU A 464 13.05 1.21 -24.31
N THR A 465 13.22 0.03 -24.89
CA THR A 465 12.76 -0.25 -26.24
C THR A 465 11.24 -0.39 -26.16
N ASN A 466 10.54 0.68 -26.52
CA ASN A 466 9.08 0.69 -26.70
C ASN A 466 8.63 -0.12 -27.93
N GLU A 467 9.39 -1.13 -28.36
CA GLU A 467 9.16 -1.84 -29.63
C GLU A 467 8.97 -3.34 -29.44
N ALA A 468 7.83 -3.69 -28.85
CA ALA A 468 7.01 -4.75 -29.42
C ALA A 468 5.91 -4.06 -30.23
N LYS A 469 6.12 -3.87 -31.54
CA LYS A 469 5.26 -3.11 -32.48
C LYS A 469 3.76 -3.51 -32.54
N ASN A 470 3.32 -4.52 -31.77
CA ASN A 470 1.95 -5.03 -31.76
C ASN A 470 1.38 -5.30 -30.35
N ILE A 471 2.01 -4.79 -29.28
CA ILE A 471 1.45 -4.89 -27.92
C ILE A 471 1.04 -3.48 -27.52
N PRO A 472 -0.25 -3.18 -27.32
CA PRO A 472 -0.63 -1.86 -26.86
C PRO A 472 -0.06 -1.66 -25.45
N LEU A 473 0.41 -0.45 -25.14
CA LEU A 473 1.24 -0.10 -23.97
C LEU A 473 0.63 -0.40 -22.58
N TRP A 474 -0.54 -1.05 -22.49
CA TRP A 474 -1.13 -1.56 -21.25
C TRP A 474 -0.46 -2.84 -20.72
N TYR A 475 0.48 -3.46 -21.45
CA TYR A 475 1.36 -4.49 -20.88
C TYR A 475 2.49 -3.81 -20.10
N CYS A 476 2.33 -3.65 -18.78
CA CYS A 476 3.34 -3.20 -17.80
C CYS A 476 4.80 -3.20 -18.34
N GLN A 477 5.21 -2.14 -19.02
CA GLN A 477 6.58 -1.67 -18.95
C GLN A 477 6.60 -0.76 -17.73
N VAL A 478 6.69 -1.37 -16.54
CA VAL A 478 7.19 -0.62 -15.39
C VAL A 478 8.68 -0.51 -15.65
N ALA A 479 9.20 0.71 -15.71
CA ALA A 479 10.64 0.93 -15.76
C ALA A 479 11.31 0.07 -14.66
N HIS A 480 12.52 -0.43 -14.91
CA HIS A 480 13.24 -1.19 -13.89
C HIS A 480 13.38 -0.36 -12.60
N SER A 481 13.26 -0.99 -11.42
CA SER A 481 13.38 -0.32 -10.11
C SER A 481 14.63 0.58 -10.02
N THR A 482 15.76 0.12 -10.58
CA THR A 482 17.01 0.91 -10.65
C THR A 482 16.90 2.19 -11.48
N ALA A 483 16.07 2.21 -12.52
CA ALA A 483 15.83 3.40 -13.34
C ALA A 483 14.94 4.41 -12.59
N ILE A 484 13.97 3.92 -11.82
CA ILE A 484 13.11 4.75 -10.96
C ILE A 484 13.97 5.40 -9.87
N GLU A 485 14.80 4.61 -9.17
CA GLU A 485 15.72 5.12 -8.14
C GLU A 485 16.71 6.14 -8.71
N ALA A 486 17.36 5.83 -9.85
CA ALA A 486 18.29 6.75 -10.51
C ALA A 486 17.62 8.08 -10.87
N THR A 487 16.42 8.02 -11.45
CA THR A 487 15.67 9.19 -11.89
C THR A 487 15.15 10.02 -10.71
N ALA A 488 14.78 9.37 -9.61
CA ALA A 488 14.37 10.04 -8.37
C ALA A 488 15.53 10.81 -7.72
N TYR A 489 16.73 10.20 -7.61
CA TYR A 489 17.91 10.92 -7.14
C TYR A 489 18.31 12.08 -8.07
N ALA A 490 18.22 11.87 -9.38
CA ALA A 490 18.47 12.93 -10.34
C ALA A 490 17.48 14.11 -10.16
N LEU A 491 16.19 13.83 -9.92
CA LEU A 491 15.21 14.86 -9.59
C LEU A 491 15.61 15.63 -8.33
N LEU A 492 15.97 14.94 -7.24
CA LEU A 492 16.42 15.59 -6.00
C LEU A 492 17.62 16.52 -6.22
N VAL A 493 18.59 16.11 -7.05
CA VAL A 493 19.75 16.93 -7.41
C VAL A 493 19.32 18.18 -8.21
N PHE A 494 18.54 17.99 -9.28
CA PHE A 494 18.18 19.09 -10.17
C PHE A 494 17.14 20.05 -9.58
N LEU A 495 16.36 19.64 -8.57
CA LEU A 495 15.49 20.55 -7.81
C LEU A 495 16.27 21.60 -7.01
N ARG A 496 17.53 21.32 -6.65
CA ARG A 496 18.39 22.27 -5.94
C ARG A 496 19.34 23.02 -6.88
N HIS A 497 19.94 22.32 -7.85
CA HIS A 497 21.00 22.87 -8.71
C HIS A 497 20.48 23.46 -10.06
N GLY A 498 19.22 23.20 -10.45
CA GLY A 498 18.55 23.93 -11.54
C GLY A 498 19.07 23.73 -12.97
N SER A 499 19.71 22.60 -13.30
CA SER A 499 20.36 22.41 -14.63
C SER A 499 19.52 21.71 -15.71
N THR A 500 18.38 21.15 -15.34
CA THR A 500 17.51 20.35 -16.24
C THR A 500 16.05 20.68 -16.01
N ASN A 501 15.19 20.42 -17.00
CA ASN A 501 13.74 20.50 -16.83
C ASN A 501 13.26 19.46 -15.81
N THR A 502 13.03 19.89 -14.56
CA THR A 502 12.56 19.04 -13.46
C THR A 502 11.13 18.58 -13.64
N ASP A 503 10.29 19.38 -14.30
CA ASP A 503 8.90 19.01 -14.59
C ASP A 503 8.86 17.75 -15.50
N ALA A 504 9.80 17.65 -16.44
CA ALA A 504 9.90 16.49 -17.33
C ALA A 504 10.40 15.20 -16.67
N ILE A 505 11.07 15.32 -15.52
CA ILE A 505 11.51 14.19 -14.70
C ILE A 505 10.36 13.76 -13.77
N ALA A 506 9.69 14.73 -13.14
CA ALA A 506 8.56 14.48 -12.25
C ALA A 506 7.40 13.80 -12.98
N ASP A 507 7.04 14.28 -14.17
CA ASP A 507 5.97 13.70 -15.00
C ASP A 507 6.27 12.24 -15.38
N TRP A 508 7.54 11.91 -15.66
CA TRP A 508 7.95 10.52 -15.90
C TRP A 508 7.73 9.65 -14.66
N LEU A 509 8.17 10.10 -13.48
CA LEU A 509 8.01 9.37 -12.22
C LEU A 509 6.54 9.16 -11.86
N VAL A 510 5.67 10.16 -12.06
CA VAL A 510 4.22 10.00 -11.85
C VAL A 510 3.65 8.92 -12.77
N GLY A 511 4.10 8.87 -14.03
CA GLY A 511 3.72 7.82 -14.98
C GLY A 511 4.16 6.40 -14.58
N GLN A 512 5.23 6.26 -13.79
CA GLN A 512 5.77 4.96 -13.35
C GLN A 512 5.16 4.41 -12.05
N ARG A 513 4.27 5.16 -11.38
CA ARG A 513 3.62 4.69 -10.14
C ARG A 513 2.82 3.40 -10.37
N ASN A 514 2.58 2.62 -9.32
CA ASN A 514 1.74 1.42 -9.29
C ASN A 514 0.29 1.79 -8.94
N CYS A 515 -0.61 0.81 -8.74
CA CYS A 515 -2.02 1.10 -8.44
C CYS A 515 -2.29 1.62 -7.02
N ASN A 516 -1.32 1.52 -6.11
CA ASN A 516 -1.41 1.98 -4.73
C ASN A 516 -0.58 3.27 -4.53
N GLY A 517 -0.06 3.88 -5.60
CA GLY A 517 0.75 5.10 -5.59
C GLY A 517 2.27 4.88 -5.43
N ALA A 518 2.70 3.70 -4.99
CA ALA A 518 4.12 3.35 -4.84
C ALA A 518 4.76 2.89 -6.17
N PHE A 519 5.97 2.30 -6.11
CA PHE A 519 6.70 1.80 -7.27
C PHE A 519 6.91 0.28 -7.15
N ILE A 520 8.08 -0.24 -7.51
CA ILE A 520 8.33 -1.69 -7.55
C ILE A 520 8.82 -2.19 -6.19
N GLY A 521 9.83 -1.54 -5.62
CA GLY A 521 10.47 -1.95 -4.36
C GLY A 521 10.48 -0.83 -3.32
N ALA A 522 11.01 -1.13 -2.14
CA ALA A 522 11.00 -0.19 -1.03
C ALA A 522 11.89 1.04 -1.28
N MET A 523 13.10 0.82 -1.82
CA MET A 523 14.08 1.88 -2.03
C MET A 523 13.69 2.85 -3.14
N ASP A 524 13.31 2.33 -4.32
CA ASP A 524 12.82 3.15 -5.43
C ASP A 524 11.55 3.90 -5.03
N THR A 525 10.64 3.26 -4.31
CA THR A 525 9.44 3.93 -3.81
C THR A 525 9.78 5.05 -2.84
N SER A 526 10.62 4.78 -1.83
CA SER A 526 10.97 5.78 -0.82
C SER A 526 11.58 7.03 -1.45
N VAL A 527 12.58 6.86 -2.33
CA VAL A 527 13.31 8.00 -2.93
C VAL A 527 12.44 8.71 -3.96
N ALA A 528 11.65 8.00 -4.76
CA ALA A 528 10.76 8.61 -5.74
C ALA A 528 9.67 9.44 -5.06
N ILE A 529 9.07 8.95 -3.97
CA ILE A 529 8.11 9.72 -3.20
C ILE A 529 8.79 10.89 -2.48
N GLN A 530 10.00 10.72 -1.93
CA GLN A 530 10.77 11.84 -1.38
C GLN A 530 11.01 12.94 -2.44
N ALA A 531 11.40 12.57 -3.65
CA ALA A 531 11.66 13.50 -4.75
C ALA A 531 10.39 14.20 -5.22
N LEU A 532 9.29 13.47 -5.39
CA LEU A 532 8.00 14.03 -5.79
C LEU A 532 7.37 14.89 -4.69
N SER A 533 7.58 14.57 -3.41
CA SER A 533 7.22 15.40 -2.26
C SER A 533 7.95 16.75 -2.32
N MET A 534 9.27 16.75 -2.53
CA MET A 534 10.05 17.99 -2.66
C MET A 534 9.64 18.78 -3.91
N TYR A 535 9.33 18.10 -5.01
CA TYR A 535 8.80 18.73 -6.21
C TYR A 535 7.45 19.40 -5.94
N SER A 536 6.51 18.70 -5.30
CA SER A 536 5.19 19.25 -4.95
C SER A 536 5.33 20.50 -4.06
N LEU A 537 6.22 20.45 -3.06
CA LEU A 537 6.51 21.60 -2.19
C LEU A 537 6.99 22.83 -2.97
N GLN A 538 7.89 22.67 -3.94
CA GLN A 538 8.38 23.78 -4.76
C GLN A 538 7.36 24.31 -5.77
N LYS A 539 6.43 23.46 -6.22
CA LYS A 539 5.45 23.77 -7.28
C LYS A 539 4.03 23.96 -6.75
N HIS A 540 3.86 24.13 -5.45
CA HIS A 540 2.55 24.25 -4.81
C HIS A 540 1.78 25.49 -5.26
N TYR A 541 0.46 25.33 -5.42
CA TYR A 541 -0.47 26.39 -5.83
C TYR A 541 -1.27 26.88 -4.63
N LYS A 542 -1.10 28.17 -4.28
CA LYS A 542 -1.85 28.89 -3.21
C LYS A 542 -3.23 29.40 -3.61
N ASP A 543 -3.74 28.98 -4.77
CA ASP A 543 -5.11 29.25 -5.21
C ASP A 543 -5.60 28.04 -6.02
N LEU A 544 -5.53 26.85 -5.42
CA LEU A 544 -5.93 25.61 -6.09
C LEU A 544 -7.43 25.65 -6.42
N ASN A 545 -7.76 25.57 -7.70
CA ASN A 545 -9.12 25.41 -8.19
C ASN A 545 -9.13 24.58 -9.47
N LEU A 546 -9.30 23.27 -9.33
CA LEU A 546 -9.38 22.34 -10.45
C LEU A 546 -10.81 21.83 -10.63
N HIS A 547 -11.30 21.86 -11.85
CA HIS A 547 -12.59 21.30 -12.25
C HIS A 547 -12.36 20.22 -13.31
N CYS A 548 -12.59 18.96 -12.95
CA CYS A 548 -12.43 17.81 -13.84
C CYS A 548 -13.78 17.22 -14.20
N ASN A 549 -14.15 17.26 -15.48
CA ASN A 549 -15.36 16.67 -16.01
C ASN A 549 -15.01 15.41 -16.82
N ILE A 550 -15.54 14.27 -16.40
CA ILE A 550 -15.31 12.96 -17.00
C ILE A 550 -16.55 12.58 -17.79
N THR A 551 -16.36 12.26 -19.06
CA THR A 551 -17.43 11.88 -20.00
C THR A 551 -17.04 10.65 -20.81
N SER A 552 -18.04 9.95 -21.33
CA SER A 552 -17.83 8.85 -22.29
C SER A 552 -18.32 9.28 -23.67
N LYS A 553 -17.56 8.95 -24.72
CA LYS A 553 -17.99 9.18 -26.12
C LYS A 553 -19.18 8.31 -26.52
N VAL A 554 -19.33 7.14 -25.91
CA VAL A 554 -20.36 6.16 -26.28
C VAL A 554 -21.59 6.32 -25.40
N LEU A 555 -21.39 6.49 -24.09
CA LEU A 555 -22.48 6.64 -23.12
C LEU A 555 -22.71 8.13 -22.83
N LYS A 556 -23.62 8.75 -23.57
CA LYS A 556 -23.91 10.20 -23.46
C LYS A 556 -24.40 10.64 -22.08
N GLU A 557 -25.04 9.74 -21.33
CA GLU A 557 -25.52 10.01 -19.96
C GLU A 557 -24.42 9.87 -18.90
N TYR A 558 -23.25 9.32 -19.26
CA TYR A 558 -22.15 9.15 -18.32
C TYR A 558 -21.40 10.48 -18.12
N PHE A 559 -21.68 11.16 -17.00
CA PHE A 559 -21.06 12.41 -16.62
C PHE A 559 -20.72 12.42 -15.13
N TYR A 560 -19.44 12.69 -14.81
CA TYR A 560 -18.98 12.94 -13.45
C TYR A 560 -18.16 14.22 -13.40
N SER A 561 -18.31 14.98 -12.32
CA SER A 561 -17.54 16.21 -12.11
C SER A 561 -16.85 16.19 -10.76
N PHE A 562 -15.55 16.45 -10.76
CA PHE A 562 -14.74 16.63 -9.57
C PHE A 562 -14.28 18.08 -9.47
N LYS A 563 -14.46 18.68 -8.29
CA LYS A 563 -13.91 19.99 -7.94
C LYS A 563 -12.85 19.82 -6.86
N PHE A 564 -11.65 20.33 -7.07
CA PHE A 564 -10.60 20.39 -6.05
C PHE A 564 -10.29 21.83 -5.68
N THR A 565 -10.20 22.07 -4.38
CA THR A 565 -9.82 23.31 -3.71
C THR A 565 -8.74 22.96 -2.68
N GLU A 566 -8.09 23.97 -2.09
CA GLU A 566 -7.03 23.72 -1.09
C GLU A 566 -7.50 22.83 0.08
N GLU A 567 -8.69 23.09 0.59
CA GLU A 567 -9.27 22.34 1.71
C GLU A 567 -9.51 20.85 1.41
N ASN A 568 -9.69 20.47 0.14
CA ASN A 568 -10.00 19.09 -0.24
C ASN A 568 -8.98 18.49 -1.22
N ALA A 569 -7.82 19.13 -1.39
CA ALA A 569 -6.77 18.71 -2.32
C ALA A 569 -6.33 17.26 -2.08
N LEU A 570 -6.22 16.87 -0.80
CA LEU A 570 -5.82 15.54 -0.37
C LEU A 570 -6.97 14.52 -0.34
N LEU A 571 -8.22 14.98 -0.34
CA LEU A 571 -9.38 14.11 -0.28
C LEU A 571 -9.66 13.52 -1.67
N GLY A 572 -9.25 12.27 -1.85
CA GLY A 572 -9.45 11.54 -3.10
C GLY A 572 -10.91 11.44 -3.50
N LYS A 573 -11.22 11.87 -4.73
CA LYS A 573 -12.53 11.64 -5.35
C LYS A 573 -12.45 10.42 -6.24
N SER A 574 -13.38 9.49 -6.08
CA SER A 574 -13.38 8.25 -6.85
C SER A 574 -14.72 7.92 -7.47
N VAL A 575 -14.67 7.28 -8.63
CA VAL A 575 -15.83 6.73 -9.35
C VAL A 575 -15.54 5.28 -9.65
N ASN A 576 -16.45 4.40 -9.24
CA ASN A 576 -16.40 2.96 -9.49
C ASN A 576 -17.25 2.60 -10.71
N ASN A 577 -17.08 1.38 -11.23
CA ASN A 577 -17.86 0.83 -12.34
C ASN A 577 -17.81 1.69 -13.60
N VAL A 578 -16.63 2.24 -13.89
CA VAL A 578 -16.40 3.03 -15.09
C VAL A 578 -16.51 2.11 -16.31
N PRO A 579 -17.29 2.46 -17.35
CA PRO A 579 -17.52 1.57 -18.47
C PRO A 579 -16.24 1.39 -19.31
N ILE A 580 -15.88 0.12 -19.53
CA ILE A 580 -14.61 -0.35 -20.12
C ILE A 580 -14.81 -0.72 -21.60
N GLY A 581 -13.75 -0.66 -22.41
CA GLY A 581 -13.81 -0.97 -23.84
C GLY A 581 -14.24 0.21 -24.73
N GLN A 582 -14.15 1.43 -24.19
CA GLN A 582 -14.50 2.67 -24.86
C GLN A 582 -13.48 3.78 -24.54
N VAL A 583 -13.56 4.89 -25.27
CA VAL A 583 -12.74 6.08 -25.04
C VAL A 583 -13.42 7.00 -24.03
N LEU A 584 -12.71 7.32 -22.96
CA LEU A 584 -13.11 8.33 -21.98
C LEU A 584 -12.48 9.68 -22.33
N ASP A 585 -13.25 10.75 -22.15
CA ASP A 585 -12.76 12.12 -22.27
C ASP A 585 -12.83 12.82 -20.91
N VAL A 586 -11.69 13.34 -20.47
CA VAL A 586 -11.55 14.11 -19.24
C VAL A 586 -11.21 15.55 -19.61
N ASN A 587 -12.10 16.49 -19.32
CA ASN A 587 -11.86 17.93 -19.49
C ASN A 587 -11.54 18.55 -18.13
N ILE A 588 -10.34 19.10 -18.00
CA ILE A 588 -9.83 19.74 -16.79
C ILE A 588 -9.73 21.25 -17.03
N LYS A 589 -10.31 22.05 -16.13
CA LYS A 589 -10.25 23.52 -16.18
C LYS A 589 -9.76 24.08 -14.86
N GLY A 590 -9.19 25.28 -14.92
CA GLY A 590 -8.84 26.08 -13.75
C GLY A 590 -7.35 26.23 -13.55
N GLN A 591 -6.89 26.20 -12.30
CA GLN A 591 -5.50 26.40 -11.93
C GLN A 591 -5.12 25.47 -10.78
N GLY A 592 -4.00 24.78 -10.93
CA GLY A 592 -3.56 23.81 -9.94
C GLY A 592 -2.66 22.74 -10.51
N LEU A 593 -2.11 21.92 -9.62
CA LEU A 593 -1.36 20.73 -9.93
C LEU A 593 -1.96 19.56 -9.15
N GLY A 594 -2.52 18.60 -9.87
CA GLY A 594 -3.10 17.40 -9.28
C GLY A 594 -2.70 16.14 -10.03
N GLN A 595 -3.30 15.01 -9.67
CA GLN A 595 -3.10 13.75 -10.39
C GLN A 595 -4.42 13.00 -10.53
N MET A 596 -4.55 12.26 -11.62
CA MET A 596 -5.65 11.32 -11.82
C MET A 596 -5.10 9.96 -12.19
N GLN A 597 -5.75 8.95 -11.63
CA GLN A 597 -5.43 7.54 -11.76
C GLN A 597 -6.67 6.79 -12.26
N VAL A 598 -6.48 5.99 -13.31
CA VAL A 598 -7.51 5.10 -13.86
C VAL A 598 -7.04 3.66 -13.70
N ASN A 599 -7.64 2.97 -12.75
CA ASN A 599 -7.35 1.58 -12.39
C ASN A 599 -8.28 0.65 -13.15
N VAL A 600 -7.71 -0.24 -13.94
CA VAL A 600 -8.42 -1.29 -14.67
C VAL A 600 -7.94 -2.64 -14.16
N GLU A 601 -8.87 -3.47 -13.73
CA GLU A 601 -8.62 -4.86 -13.32
C GLU A 601 -9.34 -5.79 -14.28
N TYR A 602 -8.71 -6.90 -14.66
CA TYR A 602 -9.31 -7.95 -15.48
C TYR A 602 -8.52 -9.25 -15.33
N ASN A 603 -9.14 -10.39 -15.65
CA ASN A 603 -8.46 -11.68 -15.61
C ASN A 603 -8.07 -12.16 -17.02
N ILE A 604 -6.91 -12.83 -17.10
CA ILE A 604 -6.44 -13.51 -18.31
C ILE A 604 -6.30 -15.03 -18.06
N PRO A 605 -6.47 -15.88 -19.08
CA PRO A 605 -6.27 -17.32 -18.92
C PRO A 605 -4.80 -17.62 -18.61
N ILE A 606 -4.58 -18.65 -17.79
CA ILE A 606 -3.23 -19.12 -17.44
C ILE A 606 -2.65 -19.86 -18.65
N ASP A 607 -1.65 -19.26 -19.27
CA ASP A 607 -0.88 -19.92 -20.33
C ASP A 607 0.14 -20.90 -19.72
N LYS A 608 -0.14 -22.20 -19.85
CA LYS A 608 0.73 -23.28 -19.36
C LYS A 608 2.05 -23.39 -20.13
N ASN A 609 2.16 -22.76 -21.30
CA ASN A 609 3.32 -22.83 -22.19
C ASN A 609 4.21 -21.59 -22.12
N LYS A 610 3.87 -20.61 -21.28
CA LYS A 610 4.67 -19.40 -21.15
C LYS A 610 6.02 -19.73 -20.52
N ASN A 611 7.10 -19.28 -21.15
CA ASN A 611 8.46 -19.57 -20.72
C ASN A 611 8.70 -18.99 -19.31
N CYS A 612 8.72 -19.86 -18.31
CA CYS A 612 9.00 -19.46 -16.93
C CYS A 612 10.51 -19.36 -16.75
N GLN A 613 11.00 -18.25 -16.19
CA GLN A 613 12.42 -18.08 -15.88
C GLN A 613 12.91 -19.06 -14.81
N PHE A 614 11.99 -19.71 -14.09
CA PHE A 614 12.27 -20.68 -13.05
C PHE A 614 11.64 -22.02 -13.38
N LYS A 615 12.39 -23.10 -13.13
CA LYS A 615 11.88 -24.47 -13.21
C LYS A 615 11.28 -24.87 -11.87
N VAL A 616 9.96 -24.78 -11.75
CA VAL A 616 9.23 -25.20 -10.54
C VAL A 616 8.51 -26.53 -10.81
N THR A 617 8.75 -27.53 -9.99
CA THR A 617 8.06 -28.83 -10.05
C THR A 617 7.34 -29.08 -8.73
N VAL A 618 6.02 -29.21 -8.78
CA VAL A 618 5.18 -29.50 -7.61
C VAL A 618 4.74 -30.96 -7.66
N ASN A 619 5.18 -31.76 -6.68
CA ASN A 619 4.78 -33.14 -6.53
C ASN A 619 3.87 -33.29 -5.31
N VAL A 620 2.59 -33.60 -5.53
CA VAL A 620 1.65 -33.87 -4.45
C VAL A 620 1.65 -35.37 -4.16
N LYS A 621 2.16 -35.78 -3.00
CA LYS A 621 2.02 -37.15 -2.50
C LYS A 621 0.87 -37.21 -1.51
N LYS A 622 -0.13 -38.05 -1.77
CA LYS A 622 -1.18 -38.34 -0.78
C LYS A 622 -0.62 -39.28 0.27
N THR A 623 -0.16 -38.73 1.39
CA THR A 623 0.17 -39.54 2.57
C THR A 623 -1.14 -39.91 3.25
N LYS A 624 -1.55 -41.18 3.18
CA LYS A 624 -2.51 -41.71 4.15
C LYS A 624 -1.79 -41.74 5.49
N VAL A 625 -2.12 -40.82 6.39
CA VAL A 625 -1.70 -40.94 7.78
C VAL A 625 -2.53 -42.09 8.35
N GLU A 626 -1.94 -43.28 8.45
CA GLU A 626 -2.51 -44.36 9.24
C GLU A 626 -2.42 -43.93 10.70
N TRP A 627 -3.58 -43.70 11.30
CA TRP A 627 -3.70 -43.48 12.74
C TRP A 627 -3.27 -44.77 13.45
N SER A 628 -2.15 -44.73 14.18
CA SER A 628 -1.80 -45.80 15.12
C SER A 628 -2.60 -45.59 16.42
N PRO A 629 -3.31 -46.60 16.95
CA PRO A 629 -4.09 -46.48 18.18
C PRO A 629 -3.26 -46.27 19.47
N ASP A 630 -1.92 -46.35 19.41
CA ASP A 630 -1.07 -46.47 20.61
C ASP A 630 -0.69 -45.12 21.27
N ILE A 631 -1.52 -44.08 21.14
CA ILE A 631 -1.36 -42.85 21.93
C ILE A 631 -2.69 -42.55 22.63
N LEU A 632 -2.89 -43.21 23.78
CA LEU A 632 -3.78 -42.78 24.86
C LEU A 632 -3.10 -43.06 26.20
#